data_AF-A0A960TSC8-F1
#
_entry.id   AF-A0A960TSC8-F1
#
_cell.length_a   1.000
_cell.length_b   1.000
_cell.length_c   1.000
_cell.angle_alpha   90.00
_cell.angle_beta   90.00
_cell.angle_gamma   90.00
#
_symmetry.space_group_name_H-M   'P 1'
#
loop_
_entity.id
_entity.type
_entity.pdbx_description
1 polymer ?
#
loop_
_entity_poly.entity_id
_entity_poly.type
_entity_poly.pdbx_seq_one_letter_code
_entity_poly.pdbx_strand_id
1 'polypeptide(L)' 'MTYTKQDPTTIQALFNDIAPRYETGNALLSFNLHRLWNKALIRKALTETKPQNYLDLCAGTGDISLGY' A
#
# COMPACT_ATOMS: atom_id res chain seq x y z
N MET A 1 -3.96 27.80 3.32
CA MET A 1 -4.71 27.41 4.54
C MET A 1 -3.70 27.14 5.63
N THR A 2 -3.96 27.63 6.86
CA THR A 2 -3.16 27.25 8.03
C THR A 2 -3.63 25.89 8.52
N TYR A 3 -2.71 24.96 8.78
CA TYR A 3 -3.05 23.63 9.30
C TYR A 3 -3.60 23.71 10.73
N THR A 4 -4.72 23.05 10.98
CA THR A 4 -5.34 22.96 12.31
C THR A 4 -5.76 21.51 12.58
N LYS A 5 -5.13 20.86 13.56
CA LYS A 5 -5.31 19.41 13.82
C LYS A 5 -6.76 18.99 14.14
N GLN A 6 -7.61 19.89 14.61
CA GLN A 6 -9.02 19.62 14.93
C GLN A 6 -9.98 19.90 13.76
N ASP A 7 -9.49 20.46 12.66
CA ASP A 7 -10.32 20.81 11.50
C ASP A 7 -10.12 19.77 10.39
N PRO A 8 -11.16 18.95 10.08
CA PRO A 8 -11.10 17.92 9.05
C PRO A 8 -10.71 18.46 7.66
N THR A 9 -11.07 19.70 7.34
CA THR A 9 -10.78 20.30 6.03
C THR A 9 -9.29 20.53 5.84
N THR A 10 -8.60 20.97 6.89
CA THR A 10 -7.15 21.22 6.84
C THR A 10 -6.36 19.90 6.85
N ILE A 11 -6.87 18.87 7.53
CA ILE A 11 -6.29 17.51 7.49
C ILE A 11 -6.42 16.91 6.09
N GLN A 12 -7.60 17.02 5.48
CA GLN A 12 -7.83 16.56 4.12
C GLN A 12 -6.93 17.29 3.13
N ALA A 13 -6.81 18.62 3.25
CA ALA A 13 -5.92 19.42 2.41
C ALA A 13 -4.45 18.99 2.56
N LEU A 14 -3.99 18.72 3.78
CA LEU A 14 -2.65 18.20 4.05
C LEU A 14 -2.43 16.84 3.38
N PHE A 15 -3.37 15.90 3.54
CA PHE A 15 -3.26 14.57 2.92
C PHE A 15 -3.27 14.65 1.40
N ASN A 16 -4.12 15.49 0.82
CA ASN A 16 -4.17 15.70 -0.63
C ASN A 16 -2.85 16.28 -1.17
N ASP A 17 -2.18 17.15 -0.40
CA ASP A 17 -0.89 17.73 -0.78
C ASP A 17 0.26 16.71 -0.75
N ILE A 18 0.29 15.83 0.26
CA ILE A 18 1.37 14.84 0.41
C ILE A 18 1.15 13.57 -0.43
N ALA A 19 -0.10 13.21 -0.72
CA ALA A 19 -0.45 11.94 -1.38
C ALA A 19 0.36 11.63 -2.65
N PRO A 20 0.60 12.59 -3.59
CA PRO A 20 1.35 12.31 -4.81
C PRO A 20 2.80 11.85 -4.59
N ARG A 21 3.42 12.25 -3.47
CA ARG A 21 4.82 11.92 -3.15
C ARG A 21 4.95 10.85 -2.07
N TYR A 22 3.86 10.57 -1.36
CA TYR A 22 3.86 9.68 -0.20
C TYR A 22 4.32 8.27 -0.56
N GLU A 23 3.79 7.69 -1.65
CA GLU A 23 4.20 6.36 -2.13
C GLU A 23 5.70 6.28 -2.45
N THR A 24 6.23 7.29 -3.16
CA THR A 24 7.67 7.33 -3.49
C THR A 24 8.54 7.52 -2.25
N GLY A 25 8.11 8.39 -1.32
CA GLY A 25 8.78 8.62 -0.05
C GLY A 25 8.83 7.35 0.80
N ASN A 26 7.70 6.66 0.95
CA ASN A 26 7.63 5.40 1.69
C ASN A 26 8.46 4.30 1.04
N ALA A 27 8.44 4.19 -0.29
CA ALA A 27 9.27 3.24 -1.02
C ALA A 27 10.76 3.50 -0.76
N LEU A 28 11.20 4.76 -0.77
CA LEU A 28 12.60 5.11 -0.51
C LEU A 28 13.00 4.91 0.96
N LEU A 29 12.26 5.51 1.88
CA LEU A 29 12.54 5.47 3.32
C LEU A 29 12.48 4.05 3.89
N SER A 30 11.58 3.23 3.36
CA SER A 30 11.45 1.82 3.74
C SER A 30 12.32 0.91 2.89
N PHE A 31 13.21 1.43 2.05
CA PHE A 31 14.07 0.65 1.14
C PHE A 31 13.32 -0.43 0.33
N ASN A 32 12.11 -0.11 -0.14
CA ASN A 32 11.21 -1.01 -0.87
C ASN A 32 10.90 -2.33 -0.16
N LEU A 33 10.99 -2.40 1.17
CA LEU A 33 10.73 -3.63 1.94
C LEU A 33 9.34 -4.23 1.68
N HIS A 34 8.33 -3.40 1.39
CA HIS A 34 6.99 -3.87 1.04
C HIS A 34 7.02 -4.89 -0.13
N ARG A 35 7.90 -4.72 -1.12
CA ARG A 35 8.04 -5.67 -2.24
C ARG A 35 8.51 -7.04 -1.79
N LEU A 36 9.42 -7.10 -0.80
CA LEU A 36 9.91 -8.36 -0.26
C LEU A 36 8.81 -9.09 0.51
N TRP A 37 8.03 -8.37 1.31
CA TRP A 37 6.88 -8.93 2.02
C TRP A 37 5.81 -9.46 1.07
N ASN A 38 5.50 -8.68 0.02
CA ASN A 38 4.53 -9.08 -1.01
C ASN A 38 4.97 -10.36 -1.73
N LYS A 39 6.25 -10.47 -2.11
CA LYS A 39 6.82 -11.70 -2.68
C LYS A 39 6.76 -12.89 -1.73
N ALA A 40 7.06 -12.68 -0.45
CA ALA A 40 6.98 -13.74 0.56
C ALA A 40 5.53 -14.21 0.76
N LEU A 41 4.58 -13.28 0.81
CA LEU A 41 3.15 -13.56 0.90
C LEU A 41 2.66 -14.39 -0.30
N ILE A 42 2.92 -13.93 -1.52
CA ILE A 42 2.52 -14.64 -2.75
C ILE A 42 3.13 -16.04 -2.77
N ARG A 43 4.43 -16.15 -2.49
CA ARG A 43 5.11 -17.45 -2.43
C ARG A 43 4.42 -18.38 -1.44
N LYS A 44 4.18 -17.90 -0.22
CA LYS A 44 3.51 -18.67 0.84
C LYS A 44 2.11 -19.11 0.42
N ALA A 45 1.32 -18.21 -0.14
CA ALA A 45 -0.05 -18.48 -0.61
C ALA A 45 -0.11 -19.55 -1.71
N LEU A 46 0.87 -19.55 -2.62
CA LEU A 46 0.97 -20.53 -3.72
C LEU A 46 1.55 -21.88 -3.28
N THR A 47 2.37 -21.93 -2.23
CA THR A 47 3.02 -23.17 -1.79
C THR A 47 2.28 -23.91 -0.69
N GLU A 48 1.62 -23.20 0.22
CA GLU A 48 1.00 -23.84 1.40
C GLU A 48 -0.42 -24.34 1.14
N THR A 49 -1.13 -23.76 0.17
CA THR A 49 -2.49 -24.17 -0.22
C THR A 49 -2.66 -24.09 -1.73
N LYS A 50 -3.52 -24.95 -2.31
CA LYS A 50 -3.85 -24.94 -3.75
C LYS A 50 -5.36 -24.78 -3.98
N PRO A 51 -5.98 -23.69 -3.52
CA PRO A 51 -7.36 -23.39 -3.87
C PRO A 51 -7.48 -23.14 -5.38
N GLN A 52 -8.69 -23.32 -5.92
CA GLN A 52 -8.95 -22.99 -7.32
C GLN A 52 -8.94 -21.47 -7.57
N ASN A 53 -9.30 -20.67 -6.56
CA ASN A 53 -9.41 -19.22 -6.65
C ASN A 53 -8.77 -18.55 -5.42
N TYR A 54 -8.18 -17.37 -5.64
CA TYR A 54 -7.65 -16.49 -4.60
C TYR A 54 -8.42 -15.17 -4.60
N LEU A 55 -8.59 -14.55 -3.42
CA LEU A 55 -9.22 -13.25 -3.26
C LEU A 55 -8.26 -12.31 -2.50
N ASP A 56 -7.95 -11.18 -3.12
CA ASP A 56 -7.13 -10.11 -2.55
C ASP A 56 -8.04 -9.03 -1.95
N LEU A 57 -8.13 -9.02 -0.62
CA LEU A 57 -8.94 -8.05 0.11
C LEU A 57 -8.17 -6.75 0.30
N CYS A 58 -8.84 -5.62 0.07
CA CYS A 58 -8.22 -4.30 0.14
C CYS A 58 -7.02 -4.14 -0.81
N ALA A 59 -7.13 -4.71 -2.02
CA ALA A 59 -6.05 -4.83 -3.00
C ALA A 59 -5.34 -3.51 -3.37
N GLY A 60 -5.94 -2.35 -3.09
CA GLY A 60 -5.33 -1.04 -3.38
C GLY A 60 -4.98 -0.91 -4.86
N THR A 61 -3.69 -0.77 -5.17
CA THR A 61 -3.12 -0.72 -6.54
C THR A 61 -3.18 -2.06 -7.29
N GLY A 62 -3.61 -3.15 -6.64
CA GLY A 62 -3.72 -4.49 -7.23
C GLY A 62 -2.41 -5.26 -7.27
N ASP A 63 -1.37 -4.74 -6.63
CA ASP A 63 0.01 -5.21 -6.69
C ASP A 63 0.20 -6.68 -6.28
N ILE A 64 -0.57 -7.17 -5.30
CA ILE A 64 -0.53 -8.58 -4.87
C ILE A 64 -1.16 -9.48 -5.94
N SER A 65 -2.35 -9.13 -6.41
CA SER A 65 -3.09 -9.89 -7.42
C SER A 65 -2.41 -9.92 -8.79
N LEU A 66 -1.76 -8.82 -9.19
CA LEU A 66 -1.01 -8.72 -10.44
C LEU A 66 0.36 -9.38 -10.37
N GLY A 67 0.80 -9.80 -9.18
CA GLY A 67 2.00 -10.60 -9.01
C GLY A 67 3.33 -9.86 -9.09
N TYR A 68 3.34 -8.53 -9.04
CA TYR A 68 4.50 -7.62 -9.24
C TYR A 68 5.44 -7.95 -10.41
#